data_AF-A0A8T5ZKK8-F1
#
_entry.id   AF-A0A8T5ZKK8-F1
#
_cell.length_a   1.000
_cell.length_b   1.000
_cell.length_c   1.000
_cell.angle_alpha   90.00
_cell.angle_beta   90.00
_cell.angle_gamma   90.00
#
_symmetry.space_group_name_H-M   'P 1'
#
loop_
_entity.id
_entity.type
_entity.pdbx_description
1 polymer ?
#
loop_
_entity_poly.entity_id
_entity_poly.type
_entity_poly.pdbx_seq_one_letter_code
_entity_poly.pdbx_strand_id
1 'polypeptide(L)' 'MSRFIPVELHHASRLLNHGPTVLITSFDEQSQRRNIMAAAWSMPVEFEPPRVAIVVDKSTWTRELIERNG' A
#
# COMPACT_ATOMS: atom_id res chain seq x y z
N MET A 1 19.14 -10.54 -12.28
CA MET A 1 18.25 -9.47 -12.79
C MET A 1 16.89 -9.65 -12.14
N SER A 2 16.26 -8.58 -11.66
CA SER A 2 14.90 -8.66 -11.12
C SER A 2 13.93 -9.10 -12.22
N ARG A 3 12.99 -10.00 -11.90
CA ARG A 3 11.91 -10.42 -12.82
C ARG A 3 10.91 -9.28 -13.08
N PHE A 4 10.89 -8.26 -12.22
CA PHE A 4 9.94 -7.15 -12.30
C PHE A 4 10.49 -6.01 -13.17
N ILE A 5 9.65 -5.49 -14.05
CA ILE A 5 9.90 -4.29 -14.84
C ILE A 5 9.32 -3.10 -14.07
N PRO A 6 10.10 -2.04 -13.79
CA PRO A 6 9.59 -0.84 -13.15
C PRO A 6 8.45 -0.21 -13.96
N VAL A 7 7.44 0.30 -13.26
CA VAL A 7 6.35 1.09 -13.84
C VAL A 7 6.52 2.52 -13.38
N GLU A 8 6.55 3.47 -14.32
CA GLU A 8 6.62 4.89 -14.02
C GLU A 8 5.45 5.33 -13.13
N LEU A 9 5.70 6.30 -12.25
CA LEU A 9 4.75 6.66 -11.19
C LEU A 9 3.40 7.16 -11.76
N HIS A 10 3.41 7.95 -12.83
CA HIS A 10 2.19 8.40 -13.53
C HIS A 10 1.40 7.26 -14.24
N HIS A 11 1.93 6.03 -14.22
CA HIS A 11 1.27 4.82 -14.69
C HIS A 11 0.85 3.86 -13.57
N ALA A 12 0.98 4.26 -12.29
CA ALA A 12 0.68 3.42 -11.13
C ALA A 12 -0.74 2.82 -11.15
N SER A 13 -1.72 3.54 -11.72
CA SER A 13 -3.10 3.05 -11.86
C SER A 13 -3.21 1.73 -12.64
N ARG A 14 -2.28 1.44 -13.57
CA ARG A 14 -2.25 0.17 -14.32
C ARG A 14 -2.09 -1.06 -13.42
N LEU A 15 -1.49 -0.88 -12.24
CA LEU A 15 -1.26 -1.95 -11.27
C LEU A 15 -2.44 -2.18 -10.32
N LEU A 16 -3.37 -1.22 -10.24
CA LEU A 16 -4.40 -1.19 -9.18
C LEU A 16 -5.82 -1.15 -9.73
N ASN A 17 -6.07 -0.57 -10.91
CA ASN A 17 -7.43 -0.35 -11.45
C ASN A 17 -8.20 -1.65 -11.71
N HIS A 18 -7.52 -2.78 -11.91
CA HIS A 18 -8.17 -4.07 -12.10
C HIS A 18 -8.57 -4.76 -10.78
N GLY A 19 -8.42 -4.07 -9.64
CA GLY A 19 -8.87 -4.52 -8.31
C GLY A 19 -8.14 -5.74 -7.75
N PRO A 20 -6.79 -5.82 -7.77
CA PRO A 20 -6.09 -6.90 -7.08
C PRO A 20 -6.24 -6.79 -5.57
N THR A 21 -6.07 -7.92 -4.87
CA THR A 21 -5.70 -7.86 -3.45
C THR A 21 -4.24 -7.43 -3.35
N VAL A 22 -3.97 -6.34 -2.63
CA VAL A 22 -2.62 -5.83 -2.39
C VAL A 22 -2.10 -6.28 -1.03
N LEU A 23 -0.77 -6.30 -0.88
CA LEU A 23 -0.11 -6.48 0.42
C LEU A 23 0.49 -5.14 0.84
N ILE A 24 0.05 -4.64 1.99
CA ILE A 24 0.62 -3.44 2.63
C ILE A 24 1.73 -3.91 3.56
N THR A 25 2.97 -3.53 3.22
CA THR A 25 4.14 -3.78 4.05
C THR A 25 4.45 -2.56 4.90
N SER A 26 4.64 -2.75 6.20
CA SER A 26 5.07 -1.68 7.10
C SER A 26 6.24 -2.13 7.97
N PHE A 27 7.01 -1.16 8.45
CA PHE A 27 8.13 -1.37 9.34
C PHE A 27 8.02 -0.41 10.53
N ASP A 28 8.23 -0.95 11.73
CA ASP A 28 8.29 -0.19 12.97
C ASP A 28 9.74 -0.03 13.40
N GLU A 29 10.25 1.20 13.35
CA GLU A 29 11.62 1.50 13.77
C GLU A 29 11.83 1.33 15.28
N GLN A 30 10.80 1.54 16.11
CA GLN A 30 10.94 1.44 17.56
C GLN A 30 11.02 -0.02 18.01
N SER A 31 10.13 -0.88 17.49
CA SER A 31 10.13 -2.31 17.83
C SER A 31 11.02 -3.17 16.91
N GLN A 32 11.58 -2.58 15.84
CA GLN A 32 12.34 -3.27 14.79
C GLN A 32 11.56 -4.41 14.11
N ARG A 33 10.23 -4.29 14.06
CA ARG A 33 9.36 -5.33 13.51
C ARG A 33 8.84 -4.96 12.13
N ARG A 34 8.68 -5.99 11.30
CA ARG A 34 8.03 -5.91 9.99
C ARG A 34 6.62 -6.46 10.10
N ASN A 35 5.70 -5.87 9.36
CA ASN A 35 4.31 -6.28 9.30
C ASN A 35 3.83 -6.33 7.84
N ILE A 36 2.94 -7.27 7.54
CA ILE A 36 2.31 -7.42 6.24
C ILE A 36 0.81 -7.62 6.46
N MET A 37 -0.01 -6.86 5.75
CA MET A 37 -1.47 -7.00 5.77
C MET A 37 -2.01 -7.11 4.35
N ALA A 38 -2.90 -8.07 4.11
CA ALA A 38 -3.65 -8.14 2.85
C ALA A 38 -4.81 -7.15 2.86
N ALA A 39 -4.96 -6.39 1.78
CA ALA A 39 -6.07 -5.46 1.59
C ALA A 39 -6.69 -5.66 0.21
N ALA A 40 -7.95 -6.14 0.19
CA ALA A 40 -8.74 -6.23 -1.02
C ALA A 40 -9.41 -4.90 -1.38
N TRP A 41 -9.55 -3.99 -0.40
CA TRP A 41 -10.23 -2.71 -0.58
C TRP A 41 -9.20 -1.60 -0.77
N SER A 42 -8.86 -1.39 -2.03
CA SER A 42 -7.96 -0.34 -2.50
C SER A 42 -8.47 0.24 -3.82
N MET A 43 -8.28 1.54 -4.05
CA MET A 43 -8.63 2.18 -5.32
C MET A 43 -7.70 3.35 -5.66
N PRO A 44 -7.30 3.53 -6.92
CA PRO A 44 -6.74 4.80 -7.39
C PRO A 44 -7.79 5.92 -7.27
N VAL A 45 -7.37 7.08 -6.79
CA VAL A 45 -8.24 8.26 -6.57
C VAL A 45 -7.90 9.41 -7.52
N GLU A 46 -6.62 9.52 -7.90
CA GLU A 46 -6.14 10.50 -8.88
C GLU A 46 -5.03 9.88 -9.72
N PHE A 47 -4.94 10.28 -11.00
CA PHE A 47 -3.89 9.81 -11.91
C PHE A 47 -2.60 10.63 -11.80
N GLU A 48 -2.72 11.96 -11.65
CA GLU A 48 -1.58 12.87 -11.55
C GLU A 48 -1.89 14.06 -10.61
N PRO A 49 -1.18 14.20 -9.46
CA PRO A 49 -0.26 13.20 -8.89
C PRO A 49 -1.00 11.89 -8.53
N PRO A 50 -0.36 10.72 -8.68
CA PRO A 50 -1.04 9.46 -8.42
C PRO A 50 -1.37 9.31 -6.93
N ARG A 51 -2.66 9.19 -6.64
CA ARG A 51 -3.18 8.97 -5.28
C ARG A 51 -3.94 7.65 -5.21
N VAL A 52 -3.82 6.96 -4.08
CA VAL A 52 -4.51 5.70 -3.80
C VAL A 52 -5.19 5.81 -2.44
N ALA A 53 -6.41 5.31 -2.35
CA ALA A 53 -7.09 5.09 -1.08
C ALA A 53 -7.09 3.60 -0.75
N ILE A 54 -6.87 3.28 0.52
CA ILE A 54 -6.95 1.93 1.09
C ILE A 54 -7.87 1.97 2.30
N VAL A 55 -8.60 0.87 2.54
CA VAL A 55 -9.38 0.71 3.77
C VAL A 55 -8.58 -0.15 4.75
N VAL A 56 -8.39 0.37 5.96
CA VAL A 56 -7.64 -0.29 7.03
C VAL A 56 -8.54 -0.37 8.26
N ASP A 57 -8.79 -1.59 8.75
CA ASP A 57 -9.62 -1.77 9.94
C ASP A 57 -8.91 -1.28 11.21
N LYS A 58 -9.69 -0.68 12.12
CA LYS A 58 -9.21 -0.06 13.36
C LYS A 58 -8.52 -1.03 14.33
N SER A 59 -8.81 -2.33 14.24
CA SER A 59 -8.22 -3.37 15.08
C SER A 59 -6.92 -3.93 14.52
N THR A 60 -6.52 -3.51 13.31
CA THR A 60 -5.28 -4.00 12.69
C THR A 60 -4.06 -3.28 13.24
N TRP A 61 -2.98 -4.02 13.45
CA TRP A 61 -1.71 -3.41 13.84
C TRP A 61 -1.16 -2.48 12.76
N THR A 62 -1.45 -2.76 11.48
CA THR A 62 -1.12 -1.88 10.34
C THR A 62 -1.65 -0.46 10.56
N ARG A 63 -2.88 -0.30 11.09
CA ARG A 63 -3.45 1.01 11.40
C ARG A 63 -2.60 1.77 12.41
N GLU A 64 -2.16 1.12 13.49
CA GLU A 64 -1.30 1.76 14.50
C GLU A 64 0.05 2.19 13.91
N LEU A 65 0.62 1.37 13.01
CA LEU A 65 1.88 1.67 12.35
C LEU A 65 1.77 2.85 11.38
N ILE A 66 0.69 2.91 10.58
CA ILE A 66 0.40 4.05 9.68
C ILE A 66 0.25 5.33 10.51
N GLU A 67 -0.54 5.33 11.58
CA GLU A 67 -0.75 6.55 12.38
C GLU A 67 0.52 7.06 13.07
N ARG A 68 1.47 6.18 13.41
CA ARG A 68 2.74 6.56 14.02
C ARG A 68 3.76 7.05 12.99
N ASN A 69 3.73 6.54 11.75
CA ASN A 69 4.81 6.71 10.77
C ASN A 69 4.43 7.52 9.52
N GLY A 70 3.13 7.75 9.28
CA GLY A 70 2.58 8.39 8.07
C GLY A 70 1.98 7.40 7.07
#